data_AF-A0A3D1R0Q1-F1
#
_entry.id   AF-A0A3D1R0Q1-F1
#
_cell.length_a   1.000
_cell.length_b   1.000
_cell.length_c   1.000
_cell.angle_alpha   90.00
_cell.angle_beta   90.00
_cell.angle_gamma   90.00
#
_symmetry.space_group_name_H-M   'P 1'
#
loop_
_entity.id
_entity.type
_entity.pdbx_description
1 polymer ?
#
loop_
_entity_poly.entity_id
_entity_poly.type
_entity_poly.pdbx_seq_one_letter_code
_entity_poly.pdbx_strand_id
1 'polypeptide(L)'
;DRRVVAHVTSSQGNFVRDEYGRRIEGFGQEARRIVAAGLEEGLGRDDLAEALEQAARAALVDRAPFYWETVAASFIAQGRSYAQMSSYAEAGIRQYRIEAVLDEQTTNICRYLHGKTFSVADALRRFDRIEQLEDPEAIKQAMPWVREAQDRETGRTRLYVNGGRGRTDLAEVTRSAMGTRDDRGDFRALASDSALNEVGIGFPPYLGLCRSTTLAVV
;
A
#
# COMPACT_ATOMS: atom_id res chain seq x y z
N ASP A 1 7.06 -1.94 17.58
CA ASP A 1 8.26 -1.22 17.10
C ASP A 1 7.97 0.28 17.14
N ARG A 2 8.77 1.06 17.88
CA ARG A 2 8.55 2.52 18.05
C ARG A 2 8.65 3.30 16.73
N ARG A 3 9.38 2.81 15.73
CA ARG A 3 9.51 3.47 14.42
C ARG A 3 8.22 3.42 13.62
N VAL A 4 7.50 2.30 13.69
CA VAL A 4 6.19 2.13 13.05
C VAL A 4 5.21 3.14 13.64
N VAL A 5 5.13 3.22 14.96
CA VAL A 5 4.23 4.14 15.69
C VAL A 5 4.56 5.60 15.35
N ALA A 6 5.84 5.97 15.38
CA ALA A 6 6.28 7.32 15.03
C ALA A 6 5.89 7.69 13.60
N HIS A 7 6.18 6.81 12.62
CA HIS A 7 5.84 7.06 11.22
C HIS A 7 4.33 7.14 11.00
N VAL A 8 3.56 6.21 11.56
CA VAL A 8 2.09 6.22 11.43
C VAL A 8 1.51 7.53 11.96
N THR A 9 2.02 8.04 13.07
CA THR A 9 1.55 9.27 13.71
C THR A 9 1.82 10.52 12.87
N SER A 10 3.02 10.63 12.30
CA SER A 10 3.43 11.82 11.54
C SER A 10 3.04 11.77 10.06
N SER A 11 2.70 10.59 9.53
CA SER A 11 2.62 10.41 8.07
C SER A 11 1.52 11.20 7.39
N GLN A 12 1.88 12.05 6.42
CA GLN A 12 0.93 12.68 5.50
C GLN A 12 0.26 11.65 4.57
N GLY A 13 0.96 10.55 4.28
CA GLY A 13 0.46 9.43 3.48
C GLY A 13 -0.77 8.73 4.07
N ASN A 14 -0.96 8.86 5.39
CA ASN A 14 -2.06 8.28 6.14
C ASN A 14 -3.15 9.34 6.35
N PHE A 15 -4.10 9.42 5.42
CA PHE A 15 -5.23 10.36 5.49
C PHE A 15 -6.57 9.66 5.21
N VAL A 16 -7.66 10.28 5.66
CA VAL A 16 -9.04 9.83 5.43
C VAL A 16 -9.80 10.92 4.66
N ARG A 17 -10.73 10.50 3.80
CA ARG A 17 -11.55 11.41 2.98
C ARG A 17 -13.04 11.31 3.30
N ASP A 18 -13.73 12.42 3.06
CA ASP A 18 -15.19 12.49 3.03
C ASP A 18 -15.77 11.87 1.74
N GLU A 19 -17.09 11.87 1.63
CA GLU A 19 -17.86 11.40 0.47
C GLU A 19 -17.61 12.20 -0.81
N TYR A 20 -17.10 13.43 -0.69
CA TYR A 20 -16.72 14.29 -1.80
C TYR A 20 -15.23 14.16 -2.17
N GLY A 21 -14.50 13.26 -1.50
CA GLY A 21 -13.09 13.00 -1.75
C GLY A 21 -12.14 14.03 -1.13
N ARG A 22 -12.64 14.94 -0.28
CA ARG A 22 -11.85 15.95 0.43
C ARG A 22 -11.22 15.32 1.67
N ARG A 23 -9.99 15.72 2.00
CA ARG A 23 -9.31 15.28 3.23
C ARG A 23 -10.02 15.89 4.44
N ILE A 24 -10.32 15.07 5.44
CA ILE A 24 -10.81 15.53 6.74
C ILE A 24 -9.61 15.60 7.66
N GLU A 25 -9.03 16.79 7.86
CA GLU A 25 -7.80 16.93 8.64
C GLU A 25 -7.95 16.46 10.09
N GLY A 26 -9.01 16.90 10.78
CA GLY A 26 -9.26 16.53 12.17
C GLY A 26 -9.41 15.02 12.36
N PHE A 27 -10.22 14.38 11.51
CA PHE A 27 -10.39 12.92 11.58
C PHE A 27 -9.16 12.15 11.10
N GLY A 28 -8.40 12.67 10.13
CA GLY A 28 -7.15 12.05 9.69
C GLY A 28 -6.10 12.01 10.80
N GLN A 29 -5.96 13.08 11.58
CA GLN A 29 -5.09 13.11 12.76
C GLN A 29 -5.55 12.10 13.81
N GLU A 30 -6.86 12.06 14.06
CA GLU A 30 -7.47 11.12 15.00
C GLU A 30 -7.27 9.66 14.57
N ALA A 31 -7.47 9.34 13.30
CA ALA A 31 -7.25 8.01 12.75
C ALA A 31 -5.79 7.55 12.92
N ARG A 32 -4.82 8.45 12.68
CA ARG A 32 -3.40 8.15 12.92
C ARG A 32 -3.13 7.87 14.40
N ARG A 33 -3.72 8.65 15.30
CA ARG A 33 -3.60 8.46 16.76
C ARG A 33 -4.17 7.12 17.20
N ILE A 34 -5.36 6.74 16.72
CA ILE A 34 -6.02 5.46 17.02
C ILE A 34 -5.14 4.29 16.57
N VAL A 35 -4.66 4.32 15.32
CA VAL A 35 -3.80 3.24 14.80
C VAL A 35 -2.48 3.17 15.55
N ALA A 36 -1.85 4.32 15.86
CA ALA A 36 -0.61 4.36 16.61
C ALA A 36 -0.75 3.77 18.01
N ALA A 37 -1.78 4.18 18.77
CA ALA A 37 -2.05 3.68 20.12
C ALA A 37 -2.39 2.18 20.11
N GLY A 38 -3.26 1.73 19.20
CA GLY A 38 -3.59 0.31 19.10
C GLY A 38 -2.39 -0.57 18.71
N LEU A 39 -1.46 -0.06 17.89
CA LEU A 39 -0.21 -0.76 17.61
C LEU A 39 0.72 -0.87 18.84
N GLU A 40 0.71 0.12 19.73
CA GLU A 40 1.44 0.06 21.01
C GLU A 40 0.82 -0.97 21.97
N GLU A 41 -0.51 -1.07 21.97
CA GLU A 41 -1.28 -2.03 22.77
C GLU A 41 -1.29 -3.46 22.17
N GLY A 42 -0.79 -3.63 20.94
CA GLY A 42 -0.74 -4.92 20.25
C GLY A 42 -2.07 -5.35 19.62
N LEU A 43 -2.98 -4.40 19.39
CA LEU A 43 -4.29 -4.64 18.77
C LEU A 43 -4.19 -5.14 17.34
N GLY A 44 -5.15 -5.98 16.96
CA GLY A 44 -5.30 -6.49 15.61
C GLY A 44 -5.92 -5.46 14.66
N ARG A 45 -5.91 -5.79 13.37
CA ARG A 45 -6.57 -4.98 12.32
C ARG A 45 -8.06 -4.77 12.62
N ASP A 46 -8.74 -5.82 13.07
CA ASP A 46 -10.19 -5.82 13.23
C ASP A 46 -10.60 -4.91 14.41
N ASP A 47 -9.87 -4.98 15.53
CA ASP A 47 -10.03 -4.06 16.67
C ASP A 47 -9.77 -2.60 16.27
N LEU A 48 -8.72 -2.37 15.47
CA LEU A 48 -8.41 -1.04 14.94
C LEU A 48 -9.48 -0.52 13.98
N ALA A 49 -10.06 -1.40 13.14
CA ALA A 49 -11.14 -1.05 12.25
C ALA A 49 -12.40 -0.65 13.03
N GLU A 50 -12.74 -1.39 14.09
CA GLU A 50 -13.85 -1.07 14.97
C GLU A 50 -13.63 0.29 15.67
N ALA A 51 -12.44 0.53 16.21
CA ALA A 51 -12.11 1.80 16.86
C ALA A 51 -12.19 3.00 15.88
N LEU A 52 -11.72 2.81 14.65
CA LEU A 52 -11.84 3.82 13.58
C LEU A 52 -13.30 4.08 13.21
N GLU A 53 -14.11 3.03 13.06
CA GLU A 53 -15.53 3.15 12.75
C GLU A 53 -16.26 3.94 13.84
N GLN A 54 -16.03 3.59 15.11
CA GLN A 54 -16.64 4.27 16.26
C GLN A 54 -16.27 5.76 16.28
N ALA A 55 -15.00 6.10 16.07
CA ALA A 55 -14.54 7.48 16.04
C ALA A 55 -15.10 8.27 14.83
N ALA A 56 -15.33 7.59 13.71
CA ALA A 56 -15.83 8.22 12.49
C ALA A 56 -17.32 8.60 12.55
N ARG A 57 -18.13 7.93 13.38
CA ARG A 57 -19.58 8.16 13.47
C ARG A 57 -19.96 9.62 13.72
N ALA A 58 -19.09 10.39 14.38
CA ALA A 58 -19.31 11.81 14.65
C ALA A 58 -18.82 12.75 13.53
N ALA A 59 -18.01 12.26 12.59
CA ALA A 59 -17.26 13.08 11.63
C ALA A 59 -17.58 12.76 10.15
N LEU A 60 -18.21 11.64 9.85
CA LEU A 60 -18.37 11.11 8.50
C LEU A 60 -19.77 10.53 8.27
N VAL A 61 -20.22 10.59 7.02
CA VAL A 61 -21.35 9.78 6.55
C VAL A 61 -21.01 8.30 6.76
N ASP A 62 -22.01 7.52 7.14
CA ASP A 62 -21.86 6.10 7.45
C ASP A 62 -21.17 5.34 6.32
N ARG A 63 -20.12 4.60 6.67
CA ARG A 63 -19.30 3.80 5.75
C ARG A 63 -19.45 2.33 6.10
N ALA A 64 -19.42 1.47 5.08
CA ALA A 64 -19.43 0.03 5.31
C ALA A 64 -18.20 -0.40 6.13
N PRO A 65 -18.30 -1.39 7.04
CA PRO A 65 -17.19 -1.84 7.90
C PRO A 65 -15.90 -2.16 7.12
N PHE A 66 -16.02 -2.75 5.92
CA PHE A 66 -14.90 -3.06 5.03
C PHE A 66 -14.03 -1.84 4.67
N TYR A 67 -14.60 -0.64 4.65
CA TYR A 67 -13.84 0.60 4.44
C TYR A 67 -12.83 0.81 5.56
N TRP A 68 -13.24 0.62 6.82
CA TRP A 68 -12.40 0.81 7.99
C TRP A 68 -11.32 -0.27 8.09
N GLU A 69 -11.64 -1.50 7.71
CA GLU A 69 -10.63 -2.56 7.55
C GLU A 69 -9.53 -2.17 6.54
N THR A 70 -9.93 -1.55 5.43
CA THR A 70 -8.99 -1.08 4.40
C THR A 70 -8.11 0.07 4.92
N VAL A 71 -8.69 1.03 5.64
CA VAL A 71 -7.93 2.14 6.25
C VAL A 71 -6.92 1.60 7.27
N ALA A 72 -7.37 0.76 8.20
CA ALA A 72 -6.52 0.14 9.21
C ALA A 72 -5.37 -0.65 8.56
N ALA A 73 -5.70 -1.55 7.62
CA ALA A 73 -4.71 -2.36 6.92
C ALA A 73 -3.68 -1.51 6.17
N SER A 74 -4.11 -0.45 5.48
CA SER A 74 -3.22 0.45 4.75
C SER A 74 -2.27 1.19 5.70
N PHE A 75 -2.75 1.74 6.81
CA PHE A 75 -1.90 2.50 7.74
C PHE A 75 -0.85 1.59 8.39
N ILE A 76 -1.26 0.39 8.81
CA ILE A 76 -0.36 -0.62 9.39
C ILE A 76 0.71 -1.03 8.37
N ALA A 77 0.32 -1.32 7.13
CA ALA A 77 1.23 -1.75 6.08
C ALA A 77 2.26 -0.66 5.73
N GLN A 78 1.84 0.61 5.66
CA GLN A 78 2.76 1.74 5.41
C GLN A 78 3.80 1.87 6.54
N GLY A 79 3.34 1.88 7.79
CA GLY A 79 4.23 1.93 8.95
C GLY A 79 5.24 0.78 8.98
N ARG A 80 4.79 -0.44 8.66
CA ARG A 80 5.65 -1.61 8.54
C ARG A 80 6.70 -1.45 7.43
N SER A 81 6.29 -1.03 6.24
CA SER A 81 7.21 -0.82 5.11
C SER A 81 8.28 0.20 5.42
N TYR A 82 7.91 1.34 6.04
CA TYR A 82 8.88 2.33 6.47
C TYR A 82 9.89 1.75 7.47
N ALA A 83 9.43 1.05 8.51
CA ALA A 83 10.30 0.45 9.52
C ALA A 83 11.24 -0.60 8.91
N GLN A 84 10.77 -1.41 7.95
CA GLN A 84 11.62 -2.36 7.22
C GLN A 84 12.71 -1.63 6.42
N MET A 85 12.36 -0.61 5.64
CA MET A 85 13.33 0.15 4.83
C MET A 85 14.37 0.86 5.69
N SER A 86 13.93 1.48 6.79
CA SER A 86 14.83 2.12 7.76
C SER A 86 15.80 1.11 8.37
N SER A 87 15.31 -0.07 8.79
CA SER A 87 16.15 -1.13 9.35
C SER A 87 17.14 -1.69 8.34
N TYR A 88 16.73 -1.83 7.07
CA TYR A 88 17.62 -2.25 5.99
C TYR A 88 18.72 -1.23 5.75
N ALA A 89 18.40 0.06 5.73
CA ALA A 89 19.39 1.13 5.57
C ALA A 89 20.41 1.14 6.71
N GLU A 90 19.97 0.99 7.96
CA GLU A 90 20.86 0.90 9.13
C GLU A 90 21.80 -0.30 9.07
N ALA A 91 21.32 -1.43 8.55
CA ALA A 91 22.12 -2.63 8.34
C ALA A 91 23.00 -2.58 7.07
N GLY A 92 22.99 -1.47 6.31
CA GLY A 92 23.76 -1.33 5.08
C GLY A 92 23.23 -2.15 3.89
N ILE A 93 22.02 -2.69 3.99
CA ILE A 93 21.34 -3.42 2.92
C ILE A 93 20.92 -2.42 1.83
N ARG A 94 21.26 -2.71 0.58
CA ARG A 94 21.00 -1.80 -0.56
C ARG A 94 19.73 -2.13 -1.31
N GLN A 95 19.32 -3.39 -1.31
CA GLN A 95 18.19 -3.88 -2.09
C GLN A 95 17.28 -4.76 -1.25
N TYR A 96 16.01 -4.79 -1.62
CA TYR A 96 15.03 -5.67 -1.03
C TYR A 96 14.15 -6.26 -2.13
N ARG A 97 13.64 -7.47 -1.90
CA ARG A 97 12.64 -8.13 -2.75
C ARG A 97 11.26 -8.05 -2.13
N ILE A 98 10.24 -7.94 -2.96
CA ILE A 98 8.84 -8.05 -2.51
C ILE A 98 8.51 -9.53 -2.30
N GLU A 99 7.92 -9.82 -1.14
CA GLU A 99 7.45 -11.15 -0.77
C GLU A 99 5.93 -11.11 -0.55
N ALA A 100 5.17 -11.61 -1.52
CA ALA A 100 3.73 -11.87 -1.35
C ALA A 100 3.49 -13.21 -0.63
N VAL A 101 2.36 -13.33 0.08
CA VAL A 101 1.96 -14.55 0.81
C VAL A 101 1.71 -15.75 -0.11
N LEU A 102 1.25 -15.50 -1.34
CA LEU A 102 0.92 -16.50 -2.36
C LEU A 102 -0.14 -17.55 -1.94
N ASP A 103 -0.98 -17.23 -0.96
CA ASP A 103 -2.16 -18.05 -0.58
C ASP A 103 -3.37 -17.81 -1.51
N GLU A 104 -4.46 -18.51 -1.27
CA GLU A 104 -5.69 -18.46 -2.08
C GLU A 104 -6.29 -17.03 -2.19
N GLN A 105 -6.04 -16.19 -1.19
CA GLN A 105 -6.50 -14.80 -1.12
C GLN A 105 -5.52 -13.81 -1.75
N THR A 106 -4.35 -14.26 -2.22
CA THR A 106 -3.37 -13.39 -2.86
C THR A 106 -3.81 -13.03 -4.28
N THR A 107 -3.95 -11.73 -4.53
CA THR A 107 -4.42 -11.15 -5.80
C THR A 107 -3.36 -11.19 -6.91
N ASN A 108 -3.79 -11.01 -8.17
CA ASN A 108 -2.88 -10.89 -9.32
C ASN A 108 -1.88 -9.74 -9.13
N ILE A 109 -2.29 -8.64 -8.49
CA ILE A 109 -1.41 -7.53 -8.14
C ILE A 109 -0.22 -8.01 -7.29
N CYS A 110 -0.49 -8.64 -6.15
CA CYS A 110 0.57 -9.10 -5.26
C CYS A 110 1.42 -10.21 -5.90
N ARG A 111 0.80 -11.12 -6.65
CA ARG A 111 1.51 -12.18 -7.38
C ARG A 111 2.43 -11.65 -8.47
N TYR A 112 2.00 -10.62 -9.21
CA TYR A 112 2.85 -9.96 -10.20
C TYR A 112 4.08 -9.34 -9.54
N LEU A 113 3.86 -8.65 -8.42
CA LEU A 113 4.90 -7.93 -7.70
C LEU A 113 5.83 -8.84 -6.89
N HIS A 114 5.41 -10.05 -6.52
CA HIS A 114 6.23 -11.05 -5.84
C HIS A 114 7.55 -11.30 -6.60
N GLY A 115 8.67 -11.25 -5.87
CA GLY A 115 10.02 -11.47 -6.37
C GLY A 115 10.67 -10.25 -7.03
N LYS A 116 9.95 -9.16 -7.28
CA LYS A 116 10.55 -7.93 -7.82
C LYS A 116 11.45 -7.26 -6.78
N THR A 117 12.54 -6.66 -7.25
CA THR A 117 13.60 -6.11 -6.39
C THR A 117 13.75 -4.61 -6.58
N PHE A 118 13.91 -3.89 -5.48
CA PHE A 118 14.00 -2.42 -5.46
C PHE A 118 15.13 -1.93 -4.56
N SER A 119 15.51 -0.67 -4.74
CA SER A 119 16.53 0.04 -3.96
C SER A 119 15.95 0.54 -2.63
N VAL A 120 16.63 0.25 -1.52
CA VAL A 120 16.29 0.78 -0.19
C VAL A 120 16.33 2.31 -0.19
N ALA A 121 17.37 2.88 -0.81
CA ALA A 121 17.55 4.33 -0.88
C ALA A 121 16.41 5.01 -1.66
N ASP A 122 15.90 4.37 -2.71
CA ASP A 122 14.80 4.89 -3.52
C ASP A 122 13.48 4.88 -2.74
N ALA A 123 13.25 3.81 -1.96
CA ALA A 123 12.09 3.70 -1.10
C ALA A 123 12.08 4.80 -0.03
N LEU A 124 13.20 5.02 0.66
CA LEU A 124 13.32 6.07 1.67
C LEU A 124 13.14 7.47 1.09
N ARG A 125 13.76 7.78 -0.06
CA ARG A 125 13.53 9.06 -0.75
C ARG A 125 12.06 9.26 -1.12
N ARG A 126 11.35 8.19 -1.46
CA ARG A 126 9.91 8.27 -1.72
C ARG A 126 9.12 8.58 -0.45
N PHE A 127 9.40 7.90 0.67
CA PHE A 127 8.79 8.23 1.97
C PHE A 127 9.00 9.71 2.31
N ASP A 128 10.24 10.20 2.26
CA ASP A 128 10.55 11.60 2.55
C ASP A 128 9.76 12.58 1.66
N ARG A 129 9.64 12.26 0.37
CA ARG A 129 8.84 13.06 -0.58
C ARG A 129 7.36 13.07 -0.21
N ILE A 130 6.79 11.92 0.16
CA ILE A 130 5.36 11.82 0.54
C ILE A 130 5.07 12.69 1.76
N GLU A 131 5.98 12.71 2.73
CA GLU A 131 5.82 13.50 3.95
C GLU A 131 5.85 15.01 3.71
N GLN A 132 6.37 15.45 2.56
CA GLN A 132 6.37 16.85 2.14
C GLN A 132 5.12 17.24 1.33
N LEU A 133 4.22 16.29 1.03
CA LEU A 133 3.00 16.55 0.27
C LEU A 133 1.82 16.85 1.20
N GLU A 134 1.10 17.92 0.90
CA GLU A 134 -0.14 18.28 1.62
C GLU A 134 -1.39 17.90 0.80
N ASP A 135 -1.31 18.03 -0.52
CA ASP A 135 -2.40 17.71 -1.45
C ASP A 135 -2.70 16.21 -1.50
N PRO A 136 -3.92 15.79 -1.11
CA PRO A 136 -4.34 14.39 -1.16
C PRO A 136 -4.25 13.75 -2.56
N GLU A 137 -4.42 14.50 -3.65
CA GLU A 137 -4.27 13.95 -5.00
C GLU A 137 -2.79 13.70 -5.35
N ALA A 138 -1.89 14.64 -5.02
CA ALA A 138 -0.45 14.43 -5.15
C ALA A 138 0.03 13.21 -4.35
N ILE A 139 -0.46 13.01 -3.12
CA ILE A 139 -0.12 11.83 -2.30
C ILE A 139 -0.55 10.53 -3.00
N LYS A 140 -1.77 10.47 -3.55
CA LYS A 140 -2.25 9.31 -4.31
C LYS A 140 -1.40 9.04 -5.55
N GLN A 141 -0.87 10.07 -6.20
CA GLN A 141 0.02 9.90 -7.34
C GLN A 141 1.42 9.42 -6.91
N ALA A 142 1.87 9.79 -5.72
CA ALA A 142 3.14 9.34 -5.16
C ALA A 142 3.09 7.90 -4.64
N MET A 143 1.90 7.42 -4.24
CA MET A 143 1.61 6.07 -3.75
C MET A 143 0.31 5.51 -4.36
N PRO A 144 0.29 5.22 -5.67
CA PRO A 144 -0.95 4.79 -6.31
C PRO A 144 -1.29 3.35 -5.92
N TRP A 145 -2.58 3.09 -5.76
CA TRP A 145 -3.06 1.72 -5.74
C TRP A 145 -2.99 1.13 -7.14
N VAL A 146 -2.49 -0.10 -7.23
CA VAL A 146 -2.56 -0.88 -8.46
C VAL A 146 -4.00 -1.35 -8.64
N ARG A 147 -4.47 -1.32 -9.88
CA ARG A 147 -5.83 -1.66 -10.27
C ARG A 147 -5.82 -2.74 -11.33
N GLU A 148 -6.92 -3.49 -11.39
CA GLU A 148 -7.17 -4.48 -12.43
C GLU A 148 -8.30 -3.99 -13.33
N ALA A 149 -8.15 -4.16 -14.65
CA ALA A 149 -9.21 -3.96 -15.61
C ALA A 149 -9.10 -4.99 -16.73
N GLN A 150 -10.23 -5.43 -17.28
CA GLN A 150 -10.21 -6.22 -18.51
C GLN A 150 -9.89 -5.33 -19.71
N ASP A 151 -8.96 -5.79 -20.51
CA ASP A 151 -8.68 -5.26 -21.84
C ASP A 151 -9.82 -5.65 -22.79
N ARG A 152 -10.44 -4.66 -23.44
CA ARG A 152 -11.63 -4.88 -24.27
C ARG A 152 -11.33 -5.64 -25.57
N GLU A 153 -10.11 -5.56 -26.07
CA GLU A 153 -9.72 -6.16 -27.35
C GLU A 153 -9.31 -7.62 -27.17
N THR A 154 -8.54 -7.91 -26.13
CA THR A 154 -7.96 -9.22 -25.85
C THR A 154 -8.74 -10.03 -24.82
N GLY A 155 -9.63 -9.40 -24.06
CA GLY A 155 -10.34 -9.99 -22.93
C GLY A 155 -9.46 -10.29 -21.71
N ARG A 156 -8.15 -10.01 -21.78
CA ARG A 156 -7.20 -10.33 -20.72
C ARG A 156 -7.21 -9.27 -19.63
N THR A 157 -6.94 -9.69 -18.39
CA THR A 157 -6.79 -8.75 -17.26
C THR A 157 -5.47 -7.99 -17.41
N ARG A 158 -5.54 -6.66 -17.29
CA ARG A 158 -4.38 -5.78 -17.18
C ARG A 158 -4.27 -5.17 -15.78
N LEU A 159 -3.04 -5.12 -15.28
CA LEU A 159 -2.66 -4.39 -14.09
C LEU A 159 -2.20 -3.00 -14.49
N TYR A 160 -2.71 -1.97 -13.81
CA TYR A 160 -2.37 -0.58 -14.13
C TYR A 160 -2.38 0.32 -12.89
N VAL A 161 -1.76 1.48 -13.00
CA VAL A 161 -1.87 2.57 -12.02
C VAL A 161 -2.35 3.84 -12.70
N ASN A 162 -3.01 4.70 -11.94
CA ASN A 162 -3.32 6.07 -12.36
C ASN A 162 -2.37 7.02 -11.63
N GLY A 163 -1.34 7.50 -12.33
CA GLY A 163 -0.40 8.49 -11.83
C GLY A 163 -0.72 9.89 -12.34
N GLY A 164 0.13 10.86 -12.00
CA GLY A 164 -0.02 12.25 -12.46
C GLY A 164 0.06 12.42 -13.99
N ARG A 165 0.65 11.46 -14.70
CA ARG A 165 0.72 11.42 -16.18
C ARG A 165 -0.40 10.59 -16.82
N GLY A 166 -1.41 10.19 -16.03
CA GLY A 166 -2.49 9.32 -16.48
C GLY A 166 -2.22 7.84 -16.22
N ARG A 167 -2.91 6.99 -16.99
CA ARG A 167 -2.84 5.53 -16.84
C ARG A 167 -1.50 4.99 -17.33
N THR A 168 -0.85 4.18 -16.51
CA THR A 168 0.32 3.37 -16.90
C THR A 168 -0.01 1.89 -16.71
N ASP A 169 0.08 1.12 -17.78
CA ASP A 169 -0.08 -0.33 -17.73
C ASP A 169 1.21 -0.98 -17.21
N LEU A 170 1.07 -1.88 -16.23
CA LEU A 170 2.18 -2.53 -15.55
C LEU A 170 2.45 -3.93 -16.08
N ALA A 171 1.38 -4.69 -16.30
CA ALA A 171 1.44 -6.06 -16.78
C ALA A 171 0.10 -6.53 -17.33
N GLU A 172 0.15 -7.55 -18.18
CA GLU A 172 -1.00 -8.37 -18.54
C GLU A 172 -0.94 -9.70 -17.80
N VAL A 173 -2.06 -10.13 -17.25
CA VAL A 173 -2.21 -11.44 -16.62
C VAL A 173 -2.46 -12.46 -17.72
N THR A 174 -1.46 -13.29 -18.02
CA THR A 174 -1.57 -14.34 -19.04
C THR A 174 -2.16 -15.63 -18.48
N ARG A 175 -1.97 -15.89 -17.18
CA ARG A 175 -2.63 -16.95 -16.41
C ARG A 175 -2.82 -16.48 -14.97
N SER A 176 -4.08 -16.33 -14.54
CA SER A 176 -4.39 -16.03 -13.15
C SER A 176 -4.19 -17.27 -12.29
N ALA A 177 -3.61 -17.08 -11.11
CA ALA A 177 -3.50 -18.09 -10.06
C ALA A 177 -4.22 -17.66 -8.77
N MET A 178 -5.07 -16.63 -8.83
CA MET A 178 -5.97 -16.29 -7.71
C MET A 178 -6.79 -17.52 -7.30
N GLY A 179 -6.99 -17.73 -5.99
CA GLY A 179 -7.67 -18.92 -5.46
C GLY A 179 -6.78 -20.16 -5.31
N THR A 180 -5.50 -20.06 -5.65
CA THR A 180 -4.53 -21.16 -5.48
C THR A 180 -3.40 -20.77 -4.53
N ARG A 181 -2.76 -21.79 -3.95
CA ARG A 181 -1.64 -21.63 -3.01
C ARG A 181 -0.31 -21.88 -3.72
N ASP A 182 0.69 -21.08 -3.39
CA ASP A 182 2.09 -21.13 -3.84
C ASP A 182 2.31 -20.98 -5.36
N ASP A 183 1.25 -20.89 -6.17
CA ASP A 183 1.34 -20.62 -7.61
C ASP A 183 1.30 -19.12 -7.89
N ARG A 184 2.37 -18.58 -8.44
CA ARG A 184 2.42 -17.15 -8.81
C ARG A 184 1.44 -16.81 -9.94
N GLY A 185 1.09 -17.74 -10.81
CA GLY A 185 0.49 -17.41 -12.10
C GLY A 185 1.52 -16.84 -13.08
N ASP A 186 1.07 -16.50 -14.28
CA ASP A 186 1.94 -16.04 -15.36
C ASP A 186 1.54 -14.63 -15.80
N PHE A 187 2.55 -13.78 -16.00
CA PHE A 187 2.38 -12.38 -16.37
C PHE A 187 3.28 -12.00 -17.52
N ARG A 188 2.75 -11.22 -18.47
CA ARG A 188 3.54 -10.47 -19.43
C ARG A 188 3.80 -9.08 -18.87
N ALA A 189 5.03 -8.80 -18.45
CA ALA A 189 5.42 -7.48 -17.98
C ALA A 189 5.30 -6.44 -19.11
N LEU A 190 4.67 -5.30 -18.81
CA LEU A 190 4.57 -4.14 -19.70
C LEU A 190 5.42 -2.97 -19.19
N ALA A 191 5.86 -3.04 -17.93
CA ALA A 191 6.78 -2.11 -17.29
C ALA A 191 7.96 -2.86 -16.65
N SER A 192 9.16 -2.29 -16.73
CA SER A 192 10.34 -2.76 -16.00
C SER A 192 10.24 -2.43 -14.50
N ASP A 193 11.07 -3.04 -13.66
CA ASP A 193 11.09 -2.73 -12.22
C ASP A 193 11.48 -1.25 -11.95
N SER A 194 12.35 -0.66 -12.77
CA SER A 194 12.63 0.79 -12.73
C SER A 194 11.38 1.60 -13.05
N ALA A 195 10.66 1.23 -14.11
CA ALA A 195 9.43 1.92 -14.51
C ALA A 195 8.34 1.78 -13.43
N LEU A 196 8.24 0.62 -12.76
CA LEU A 196 7.36 0.44 -11.61
C LEU A 196 7.70 1.42 -10.48
N ASN A 197 8.97 1.54 -10.14
CA ASN A 197 9.44 2.48 -9.12
C ASN A 197 9.11 3.93 -9.52
N GLU A 198 9.35 4.32 -10.76
CA GLU A 198 9.04 5.67 -11.26
C GLU A 198 7.56 6.05 -11.12
N VAL A 199 6.65 5.10 -11.33
CA VAL A 199 5.21 5.31 -11.15
C VAL A 199 4.71 5.09 -9.72
N GLY A 200 5.61 5.01 -8.74
CA GLY A 200 5.26 4.94 -7.32
C GLY A 200 5.06 3.53 -6.76
N ILE A 201 5.37 2.48 -7.54
CA ILE A 201 5.29 1.09 -7.10
C ILE A 201 6.68 0.59 -6.72
N GLY A 202 6.93 0.44 -5.42
CA GLY A 202 8.22 -0.07 -4.94
C GLY A 202 8.17 -0.77 -3.58
N PHE A 203 7.20 -0.45 -2.72
CA PHE A 203 7.01 -1.10 -1.42
C PHE A 203 5.51 -1.24 -1.13
N PRO A 204 5.09 -2.23 -0.31
CA PRO A 204 3.68 -2.39 0.04
C PRO A 204 3.20 -1.25 0.95
N PRO A 205 1.89 -0.97 1.02
CA PRO A 205 0.79 -1.68 0.35
C PRO A 205 0.59 -1.25 -1.11
N TYR A 206 0.15 -2.21 -1.94
CA TYR A 206 -0.22 -1.95 -3.36
C TYR A 206 -1.73 -1.86 -3.58
N LEU A 207 -2.51 -2.32 -2.60
CA LEU A 207 -3.96 -2.40 -2.57
C LEU A 207 -4.43 -2.43 -1.09
N GLY A 208 -5.72 -2.19 -0.85
CA GLY A 208 -6.27 -1.94 0.49
C GLY A 208 -5.95 -3.00 1.57
N LEU A 209 -6.04 -4.28 1.22
CA LEU A 209 -5.76 -5.41 2.13
C LEU A 209 -4.45 -6.14 1.77
N CYS A 210 -3.45 -5.39 1.33
CA CYS A 210 -2.15 -5.94 0.97
C CYS A 210 -1.46 -6.60 2.17
N ARG A 211 -1.14 -7.91 2.04
CA ARG A 211 -0.36 -8.67 3.04
C ARG A 211 1.09 -8.92 2.62
N SER A 212 1.51 -8.37 1.47
CA SER A 212 2.89 -8.49 1.00
C SER A 212 3.85 -7.78 1.96
N THR A 213 5.06 -8.29 2.06
CA THR A 213 6.16 -7.71 2.84
C THR A 213 7.41 -7.58 1.97
N THR A 214 8.52 -7.18 2.58
CA THR A 214 9.82 -7.10 1.93
C THR A 214 10.83 -8.02 2.64
N LEU A 215 11.78 -8.53 1.88
CA LEU A 215 12.92 -9.29 2.40
C LEU A 215 14.21 -8.63 1.90
N ALA A 216 15.19 -8.51 2.79
CA ALA A 216 16.51 -8.03 2.44
C ALA A 216 17.14 -8.90 1.35
N VAL A 217 17.79 -8.27 0.37
CA VAL A 217 18.66 -8.94 -0.59
C VAL A 217 20.09 -8.64 -0.15
N VAL A 218 20.78 -9.69 0.30
CA VAL A 218 22.17 -9.68 0.78
C VAL A 218 23.11 -10.27 -0.26
#